data_AF-A0A963BNM6-F1
#
_entry.id   AF-A0A963BNM6-F1
#
_cell.length_a   1.000
_cell.length_b   1.000
_cell.length_c   1.000
_cell.angle_alpha   90.00
_cell.angle_beta   90.00
_cell.angle_gamma   90.00
#
_symmetry.space_group_name_H-M   'P 1'
#
loop_
_entity.id
_entity.type
_entity.pdbx_description
1 polymer ?
#
loop_
_entity_poly.entity_id
_entity_poly.type
_entity_poly.pdbx_seq_one_letter_code
_entity_poly.pdbx_strand_id
1 'polypeptide(L)'
;VTQRNLSEAGRAQSRALGEWLRAERIPLGEVRSSQWCRCVDTAELAFGGEFAIQPWPALNSFFGDRGREPMQREAALADLQRKLAGNRVWVTHQVNITSLTGVFPAMGEVVVARPVPGGLEFVGRLRPG
;
A
#
# COMPACT_ATOMS: atom_id res chain seq x y z
N VAL A 1 6.20 6.19 20.50
CA VAL A 1 5.18 6.94 19.74
C VAL A 1 3.89 6.15 19.78
N THR A 2 2.79 6.74 20.25
CA THR A 2 1.48 6.08 20.30
C THR A 2 0.97 5.83 18.87
N GLN A 3 0.47 4.63 18.59
CA GLN A 3 -0.16 4.32 17.31
C GLN A 3 -1.41 5.19 17.14
N ARG A 4 -1.50 5.89 16.01
CA ARG A 4 -2.76 6.51 15.57
C ARG A 4 -3.54 5.46 14.79
N ASN A 5 -4.73 5.14 15.27
CA ASN A 5 -5.68 4.25 14.61
C ASN A 5 -6.44 5.01 13.52
N LEU A 6 -7.14 4.29 12.64
CA LEU A 6 -8.02 4.91 11.64
C LEU A 6 -9.17 5.67 12.31
N SER A 7 -9.54 6.81 11.74
CA SER A 7 -10.81 7.48 12.03
C SER A 7 -11.98 6.73 11.39
N GLU A 8 -13.21 6.99 11.81
CA GLU A 8 -14.39 6.40 11.15
C GLU A 8 -14.46 6.72 9.66
N ALA A 9 -14.16 7.96 9.27
CA ALA A 9 -14.06 8.37 7.87
C ALA A 9 -13.02 7.54 7.11
N GLY A 10 -11.84 7.31 7.69
CA GLY A 10 -10.81 6.47 7.07
C GLY A 10 -11.24 5.00 6.94
N ARG A 11 -12.01 4.48 7.91
CA ARG A 11 -12.59 3.13 7.82
C ARG A 11 -13.63 3.04 6.71
N ALA A 12 -14.49 4.03 6.56
CA ALA A 12 -15.48 4.11 5.50
C ALA A 12 -14.82 4.17 4.11
N GLN A 13 -13.82 5.04 3.94
CA GLN A 13 -13.01 5.13 2.71
C GLN A 13 -12.32 3.81 2.36
N SER A 14 -11.78 3.10 3.36
CA SER A 14 -11.14 1.80 3.15
C SER A 14 -12.12 0.76 2.60
N ARG A 15 -13.33 0.69 3.15
CA ARG A 15 -14.39 -0.21 2.65
C ARG A 15 -14.82 0.15 1.23
N ALA A 16 -15.05 1.44 0.98
CA ALA A 16 -15.45 1.94 -0.34
C ALA A 16 -14.40 1.63 -1.42
N LEU A 17 -13.11 1.74 -1.09
CA LEU A 17 -12.03 1.33 -1.98
C LEU A 17 -12.11 -0.15 -2.34
N GLY A 18 -12.31 -1.02 -1.34
CA GLY A 18 -12.44 -2.46 -1.57
C GLY A 18 -13.66 -2.82 -2.42
N GLU A 19 -14.80 -2.17 -2.16
CA GLU A 19 -16.02 -2.32 -2.97
C GLU A 19 -15.81 -1.87 -4.42
N TRP A 20 -15.18 -0.73 -4.62
CA TRP A 20 -14.90 -0.19 -5.95
C TRP A 20 -13.95 -1.11 -6.74
N LEU A 21 -12.85 -1.57 -6.14
CA LEU A 21 -11.90 -2.47 -6.81
C LEU A 21 -12.54 -3.79 -7.23
N ARG A 22 -13.44 -4.34 -6.39
CA ARG A 22 -14.24 -5.52 -6.72
C ARG A 22 -15.20 -5.26 -7.88
N ALA A 23 -15.91 -4.13 -7.86
CA ALA A 23 -16.87 -3.76 -8.91
C ALA A 23 -16.18 -3.62 -10.28
N GLU A 24 -14.97 -3.04 -10.29
CA GLU A 24 -14.12 -2.89 -11.47
C GLU A 24 -13.43 -4.19 -11.91
N ARG A 25 -13.57 -5.29 -11.13
CA ARG A 25 -12.94 -6.59 -11.38
C ARG A 25 -11.42 -6.49 -11.60
N ILE A 26 -10.76 -5.61 -10.86
CA ILE A 26 -9.30 -5.46 -10.94
C ILE A 26 -8.65 -6.75 -10.41
N PRO A 27 -7.83 -7.46 -11.21
CA PRO A 27 -7.22 -8.70 -10.75
C PRO A 27 -6.16 -8.38 -9.71
N LEU A 28 -6.36 -8.85 -8.48
CA LEU A 28 -5.40 -8.74 -7.38
C LEU A 28 -4.79 -10.11 -7.10
N GLY A 29 -3.48 -10.15 -6.83
CA GLY A 29 -2.75 -11.38 -6.56
C GLY A 29 -2.30 -11.52 -5.11
N GLU A 30 -1.91 -10.42 -4.46
CA GLU A 30 -1.39 -10.45 -3.09
C GLU A 30 -1.58 -9.08 -2.42
N VAL A 31 -1.88 -9.09 -1.13
CA VAL A 31 -2.02 -7.88 -0.30
C VAL A 31 -1.01 -7.93 0.85
N ARG A 32 -0.05 -6.98 0.84
CA ARG A 32 0.86 -6.75 1.97
C ARG A 32 0.55 -5.41 2.63
N SER A 33 0.75 -5.36 3.94
CA SER A 33 0.55 -4.14 4.71
C SER A 33 1.78 -3.82 5.55
N SER A 34 2.01 -2.54 5.82
CA SER A 34 2.77 -2.13 7.00
C SER A 34 2.17 -2.78 8.26
N GLN A 35 3.02 -3.08 9.24
CA GLN A 35 2.61 -3.62 10.54
C GLN A 35 1.96 -2.58 11.46
N TRP A 36 1.83 -1.33 11.02
CA TRP A 36 1.20 -0.29 11.83
C TRP A 36 -0.32 -0.43 11.75
N CYS A 37 -1.02 -0.38 12.89
CA CYS A 37 -2.45 -0.74 12.98
C CYS A 37 -3.32 -0.03 11.94
N ARG A 38 -3.13 1.27 11.68
CA ARG A 38 -3.91 1.96 10.63
C ARG A 38 -3.77 1.36 9.23
N CYS A 39 -2.60 0.82 8.87
CA CYS A 39 -2.39 0.20 7.57
C CYS A 39 -3.00 -1.21 7.56
N VAL A 40 -2.82 -1.97 8.65
CA VAL A 40 -3.46 -3.27 8.81
C VAL A 40 -4.97 -3.12 8.73
N ASP A 41 -5.57 -2.22 9.52
CA ASP A 41 -7.01 -1.95 9.49
C ASP A 41 -7.49 -1.52 8.10
N THR A 42 -6.73 -0.69 7.38
CA THR A 42 -7.06 -0.29 6.00
C THR A 42 -7.09 -1.50 5.09
N ALA A 43 -6.07 -2.36 5.18
CA ALA A 43 -5.94 -3.55 4.36
C ALA A 43 -7.03 -4.58 4.67
N GLU A 44 -7.31 -4.83 5.94
CA GLU A 44 -8.37 -5.73 6.39
C GLU A 44 -9.76 -5.24 5.93
N LEU A 45 -10.05 -3.95 6.08
CA LEU A 45 -11.34 -3.39 5.67
C LEU A 45 -11.55 -3.39 4.16
N ALA A 46 -10.49 -3.18 3.38
CA ALA A 46 -10.57 -3.13 1.92
C ALA A 46 -10.49 -4.52 1.27
N PHE A 47 -9.72 -5.44 1.84
CA PHE A 47 -9.33 -6.69 1.15
C PHE A 47 -9.48 -7.97 1.99
N GLY A 48 -9.66 -7.87 3.31
CA GLY A 48 -9.62 -9.02 4.23
C GLY A 48 -10.71 -10.07 4.00
N GLY A 49 -11.78 -9.72 3.27
CA GLY A 49 -12.82 -10.68 2.87
C GLY A 49 -12.38 -11.67 1.78
N GLU A 50 -11.34 -11.34 1.01
CA GLU A 50 -10.88 -12.13 -0.15
C GLU A 50 -9.40 -12.50 -0.08
N PHE A 51 -8.59 -11.71 0.62
CA PHE A 51 -7.14 -11.86 0.68
C PHE A 51 -6.67 -11.93 2.13
N ALA A 52 -5.78 -12.87 2.42
CA ALA A 52 -5.02 -12.84 3.65
C ALA A 52 -4.07 -11.63 3.63
N ILE A 53 -4.18 -10.77 4.65
CA ILE A 53 -3.29 -9.62 4.79
C ILE A 53 -1.94 -10.09 5.32
N GLN A 54 -0.87 -9.75 4.61
CA GLN A 54 0.50 -10.13 4.99
C GLN A 54 1.23 -8.91 5.60
N PRO A 55 1.38 -8.82 6.94
CA PRO A 55 2.15 -7.75 7.55
C PRO A 55 3.63 -7.87 7.18
N TRP A 56 4.22 -6.78 6.71
CA TRP A 56 5.58 -6.79 6.18
C TRP A 56 6.39 -5.57 6.65
N PRO A 57 7.51 -5.75 7.38
CA PRO A 57 8.30 -4.65 7.92
C PRO A 57 8.84 -3.67 6.88
N ALA A 58 9.07 -4.12 5.63
CA ALA A 58 9.54 -3.25 4.56
C ALA A 58 8.56 -2.11 4.24
N LEU A 59 7.26 -2.28 4.56
CA LEU A 59 6.25 -1.25 4.37
C LEU A 59 6.05 -0.35 5.59
N ASN A 60 6.77 -0.55 6.70
CA ASN A 60 6.67 0.34 7.86
C ASN A 60 7.17 1.75 7.53
N SER A 61 6.58 2.76 8.17
CA SER A 61 7.04 4.14 7.98
C SER A 61 8.44 4.31 8.54
N PHE A 62 9.34 4.85 7.73
CA PHE A 62 10.67 5.31 8.14
C PHE A 62 10.71 6.82 8.44
N PHE A 63 9.58 7.51 8.52
CA PHE A 63 9.56 8.96 8.73
C PHE A 63 10.36 9.40 9.97
N GLY A 64 10.28 8.63 11.06
CA GLY A 64 11.03 8.87 12.30
C GLY A 64 12.44 8.29 12.34
N ASP A 65 12.83 7.53 11.32
CA ASP A 65 14.15 6.88 11.21
C ASP A 65 14.50 6.70 9.74
N ARG A 66 14.93 7.79 9.09
CA ARG A 66 15.22 7.81 7.65
C ARG A 66 16.36 6.89 7.25
N GLY A 67 17.20 6.45 8.20
CA GLY A 67 18.27 5.47 7.93
C GLY A 67 17.75 4.13 7.43
N ARG A 68 16.46 3.82 7.63
CA ARG A 68 15.83 2.59 7.14
C ARG A 68 15.43 2.62 5.67
N GLU A 69 15.36 3.81 5.06
CA GLU A 69 14.87 3.98 3.69
C GLU A 69 15.58 3.06 2.68
N PRO A 70 16.93 2.99 2.61
CA PRO A 70 17.59 2.19 1.58
C PRO A 70 17.22 0.71 1.67
N MET A 71 17.26 0.14 2.88
CA MET A 71 16.93 -1.27 3.12
C MET A 71 15.47 -1.59 2.80
N GLN A 72 14.54 -0.72 3.19
CA GLN A 72 13.11 -0.92 2.91
C GLN A 72 12.81 -0.78 1.42
N ARG A 73 13.44 0.18 0.74
CA ARG A 73 13.33 0.37 -0.71
C ARG A 73 13.89 -0.83 -1.46
N GLU A 74 15.07 -1.32 -1.11
CA GLU A 74 15.67 -2.52 -1.72
C GLU A 74 14.77 -3.76 -1.54
N ALA A 75 14.23 -3.98 -0.34
CA ALA A 75 13.30 -5.08 -0.09
C ALA A 75 12.02 -4.97 -0.94
N ALA A 76 11.47 -3.75 -1.10
CA ALA A 76 10.33 -3.49 -1.99
C ALA A 76 10.66 -3.81 -3.45
N LEU A 77 11.82 -3.37 -3.95
CA LEU A 77 12.24 -3.65 -5.33
C LEU A 77 12.51 -5.14 -5.59
N ALA A 78 13.07 -5.84 -4.60
CA ALA A 78 13.24 -7.29 -4.67
C ALA A 78 11.89 -8.01 -4.74
N ASP A 79 10.89 -7.53 -3.99
CA ASP A 79 9.54 -8.10 -4.03
C ASP A 79 8.86 -7.94 -5.40
N LEU A 80 9.15 -6.84 -6.12
CA LEU A 80 8.66 -6.64 -7.49
C LEU A 80 9.14 -7.71 -8.48
N GLN A 81 10.25 -8.40 -8.19
CA GLN A 81 10.76 -9.48 -9.05
C GLN A 81 9.90 -10.76 -8.98
N ARG A 82 9.06 -10.91 -7.95
CA ARG A 82 8.15 -12.06 -7.86
C ARG A 82 6.99 -11.90 -8.84
N LYS A 83 6.82 -12.91 -9.70
CA LYS A 83 5.66 -13.04 -10.59
C LYS A 83 4.41 -13.37 -9.77
N LEU A 84 3.32 -12.66 -10.04
CA LEU A 84 1.99 -12.91 -9.47
C LEU A 84 0.98 -13.05 -10.61
N ALA A 85 -0.10 -13.79 -10.38
CA ALA A 85 -1.20 -13.92 -11.33
C ALA A 85 -2.12 -12.67 -11.41
N GLY A 86 -1.83 -11.63 -10.62
CA GLY A 86 -2.57 -10.38 -10.56
C GLY A 86 -1.74 -9.24 -9.96
N ASN A 87 -2.38 -8.09 -9.76
CA ASN A 87 -1.72 -6.91 -9.20
C ASN A 87 -1.33 -7.11 -7.74
N ARG A 88 -0.19 -6.54 -7.38
CA ARG A 88 0.27 -6.46 -6.00
C ARG A 88 -0.34 -5.24 -5.32
N VAL A 89 -0.86 -5.42 -4.11
CA VAL A 89 -1.34 -4.32 -3.28
C VAL A 89 -0.40 -4.14 -2.10
N TRP A 90 0.10 -2.92 -1.93
CA TRP A 90 0.88 -2.50 -0.78
C TRP A 90 0.17 -1.39 -0.02
N VAL A 91 -0.27 -1.69 1.20
CA VAL A 91 -0.85 -0.69 2.10
C VAL A 91 0.26 -0.14 3.01
N THR A 92 0.66 1.10 2.75
CA THR A 92 1.87 1.69 3.34
C THR A 92 1.69 3.18 3.65
N HIS A 93 2.79 3.87 3.93
CA HIS A 93 2.82 5.28 4.31
C HIS A 93 3.35 6.14 3.18
N GLN A 94 3.03 7.45 3.23
CA GLN A 94 3.49 8.44 2.24
C GLN A 94 5.00 8.32 1.95
N VAL A 95 5.85 8.20 2.98
CA VAL A 95 7.31 8.14 2.81
C VAL A 95 7.78 6.98 1.92
N ASN A 96 7.14 5.81 2.04
CA ASN A 96 7.45 4.65 1.19
C ASN A 96 6.97 4.89 -0.24
N ILE A 97 5.75 5.43 -0.41
CA ILE A 97 5.19 5.74 -1.73
C ILE A 97 6.08 6.76 -2.46
N THR A 98 6.49 7.82 -1.77
CA THR A 98 7.37 8.85 -2.33
C THR A 98 8.75 8.29 -2.70
N SER A 99 9.39 7.51 -1.82
CA SER A 99 10.72 6.93 -2.12
C SER A 99 10.70 5.97 -3.32
N LEU A 100 9.58 5.27 -3.51
CA LEU A 100 9.43 4.31 -4.61
C LEU A 100 8.99 4.93 -5.94
N THR A 101 8.18 5.98 -5.90
CA THR A 101 7.48 6.50 -7.09
C THR A 101 7.70 7.99 -7.36
N GLY A 102 8.30 8.73 -6.43
CA GLY A 102 8.39 10.19 -6.45
C GLY A 102 7.08 10.92 -6.14
N VAL A 103 5.97 10.20 -5.95
CA VAL A 103 4.65 10.80 -5.70
C VAL A 103 4.45 11.13 -4.23
N PHE A 104 3.86 12.29 -3.96
CA PHE A 104 3.37 12.69 -2.64
C PHE A 104 1.84 12.53 -2.60
N PRO A 105 1.32 11.40 -2.07
CA PRO A 105 -0.11 11.15 -2.07
C PRO A 105 -0.85 11.91 -0.97
N ALA A 106 -2.13 12.21 -1.21
CA ALA A 106 -3.06 12.60 -0.16
C ALA A 106 -3.44 11.41 0.74
N MET A 107 -4.04 11.68 1.91
CA MET A 107 -4.56 10.60 2.76
C MET A 107 -5.66 9.81 2.02
N GLY A 108 -5.61 8.49 2.10
CA GLY A 108 -6.56 7.60 1.42
C GLY A 108 -6.40 7.49 -0.10
N GLU A 109 -5.45 8.20 -0.70
CA GLU A 109 -5.19 8.13 -2.14
C GLU A 109 -4.43 6.86 -2.49
N VAL A 110 -4.86 6.18 -3.55
CA VAL A 110 -4.17 5.01 -4.11
C VAL A 110 -3.30 5.48 -5.26
N VAL A 111 -2.02 5.10 -5.22
CA VAL A 111 -1.08 5.32 -6.32
C VAL A 111 -0.94 4.03 -7.11
N VAL A 112 -1.22 4.11 -8.42
CA VAL A 112 -1.03 3.01 -9.37
C VAL A 112 0.30 3.23 -10.06
N ALA A 113 1.16 2.20 -10.01
CA ALA A 113 2.48 2.24 -10.61
C ALA A 113 2.80 0.92 -11.33
N ARG A 114 3.61 1.01 -12.38
CA ARG A 114 4.09 -0.12 -13.16
C ARG A 114 5.52 -0.47 -12.75
N PRO A 115 5.84 -1.74 -12.45
CA PRO A 115 7.22 -2.17 -12.26
C PRO A 115 8.05 -1.92 -13.53
N VAL A 116 9.20 -1.30 -13.36
CA VAL A 116 10.21 -1.08 -14.40
C VAL A 116 11.57 -1.56 -13.88
N PRO A 117 12.58 -1.80 -14.74
CA PRO A 117 13.92 -2.14 -14.27
C PRO A 117 14.42 -1.14 -13.22
N GLY A 118 14.68 -1.62 -12.00
CA GLY A 118 15.18 -0.81 -10.89
C GLY A 118 14.16 0.09 -10.16
N GLY A 119 12.86 0.02 -10.47
CA GLY A 119 11.90 0.95 -9.87
C GLY A 119 10.42 0.72 -10.16
N LEU A 120 9.64 1.74 -9.84
CA LEU A 120 8.22 1.87 -10.15
C LEU A 120 7.99 3.15 -10.95
N GLU A 121 7.35 3.02 -12.10
CA GLU A 121 6.87 4.13 -12.92
C GLU A 121 5.44 4.50 -12.49
N PHE A 122 5.18 5.77 -12.18
CA PHE A 122 3.82 6.24 -11.89
C PHE A 122 2.92 6.12 -13.12
N VAL A 123 1.74 5.52 -12.96
CA VAL A 123 0.74 5.37 -14.02
C VAL A 123 -0.49 6.23 -13.76
N GLY A 124 -0.92 6.32 -12.51
CA GLY A 124 -2.14 7.04 -12.18
C GLY A 124 -2.44 7.05 -10.69
N ARG A 125 -3.52 7.75 -10.32
CA ARG A 125 -3.98 7.85 -8.94
C ARG A 125 -5.49 7.63 -8.88
N LEU A 126 -5.95 7.03 -7.79
CA LEU A 126 -7.36 6.84 -7.50
C LEU A 126 -7.67 7.50 -6.17
N ARG A 127 -8.79 8.21 -6.12
CA ARG A 127 -9.37 8.73 -4.88
C ARG A 127 -10.71 8.04 -4.68
N PRO A 128 -10.77 6.99 -3.86
CA PRO A 128 -12.06 6.46 -3.44
C PRO A 128 -12.80 7.59 -2.70
N GLY A 129 -14.01 7.89 -3.17
CA GLY A 129 -14.85 9.00 -2.70
C GLY A 129 -15.29 8.88 -1.26
#